data_AF-A0A958UMC2-F1
#
_entry.id   AF-A0A958UMC2-F1
#
_cell.length_a   1.000
_cell.length_b   1.000
_cell.length_c   1.000
_cell.angle_alpha   90.00
_cell.angle_beta   90.00
_cell.angle_gamma   90.00
#
_symmetry.space_group_name_H-M   'P 1'
#
loop_
_entity.id
_entity.type
_entity.pdbx_description
1 polymer ?
#
loop_
_entity_poly.entity_id
_entity_poly.type
_entity_poly.pdbx_seq_one_letter_code
_entity_poly.pdbx_strand_id
1 'polypeptide(L)'
;MKTKILYTAFLLVLFFQMGCTEPYVIETVGYESVLVVESTITDEMKPQVVKLSRTSTLDNADVLTEYNASVTVVGNNGDNFSFSQDNETGFYVSNQSFSAQPNVSYTLKIVTQDGKQYTSSAVTLPPSVEMDEVFGERIVSPTEGKDGVQVLVNTEDPTGNAKYFRYEYEETYKIVAPNPSPYTAEIINFDDEWYTFDVILTPREPEIICYSTEYSTGINQTATTELNENRVVRFPVNYLSKLDAKMQTRYSILVKQYVQSVEAYTFYKIVKELGSVGSLLSQGQPGYVTGNMVSEANPNEKVLGFF
;
A
#
# COMPACT_ATOMS: atom_id res chain seq x y z
N MET A 1 -66.02 19.59 -11.50
CA MET A 1 -64.96 20.63 -11.64
C MET A 1 -63.80 20.45 -10.67
N LYS A 2 -64.03 20.27 -9.35
CA LYS A 2 -62.96 20.14 -8.34
C LYS A 2 -61.96 18.99 -8.60
N THR A 3 -62.44 17.83 -9.07
CA THR A 3 -61.58 16.67 -9.38
C THR A 3 -60.66 16.92 -10.58
N LYS A 4 -61.15 17.60 -11.63
CA LYS A 4 -60.33 17.93 -12.81
C LYS A 4 -59.19 18.91 -12.48
N ILE A 5 -59.45 19.87 -11.58
CA ILE A 5 -58.45 20.84 -11.09
C ILE A 5 -57.38 20.15 -10.24
N LEU A 6 -57.77 19.14 -9.45
CA LEU A 6 -56.84 18.34 -8.65
C LEU A 6 -55.90 17.50 -9.54
N TYR A 7 -56.42 16.88 -10.60
CA TYR A 7 -55.60 16.12 -11.55
C TYR A 7 -54.65 17.02 -12.36
N THR A 8 -55.08 18.22 -12.79
CA THR A 8 -54.16 19.16 -13.46
C THR A 8 -53.11 19.72 -12.52
N ALA A 9 -53.45 19.99 -11.25
CA ALA A 9 -52.46 20.40 -10.25
C ALA A 9 -51.43 19.29 -9.97
N PHE A 10 -51.87 18.04 -9.87
CA PHE A 10 -50.99 16.89 -9.69
C PHE A 10 -50.06 16.67 -10.90
N LEU A 11 -50.57 16.83 -12.13
CA LEU A 11 -49.78 16.72 -13.35
C LEU A 11 -48.74 17.85 -13.48
N LEU A 12 -49.07 19.06 -13.01
CA LEU A 12 -48.16 20.20 -13.01
C LEU A 12 -47.00 20.00 -12.03
N VAL A 13 -47.28 19.44 -10.84
CA VAL A 13 -46.25 19.11 -9.83
C VAL A 13 -45.33 17.99 -10.32
N LEU A 14 -45.85 17.01 -11.08
CA LEU A 14 -45.02 15.99 -11.71
C LEU A 14 -44.05 16.58 -12.77
N PHE A 15 -44.47 17.62 -13.48
CA PHE A 15 -43.62 18.28 -14.49
C PHE A 15 -42.45 19.07 -13.88
N PHE A 16 -42.60 19.58 -12.65
CA PHE A 16 -41.52 20.28 -11.93
C PHE A 16 -40.42 19.34 -11.40
N GLN A 17 -40.62 18.03 -11.45
CA GLN A 17 -39.63 17.03 -11.04
C GLN A 17 -38.68 16.63 -12.19
N MET A 18 -38.90 17.12 -13.42
CA MET A 18 -38.00 16.92 -14.56
C MET A 18 -36.94 18.02 -14.64
N GLY A 19 -36.18 18.20 -13.56
CA GLY A 19 -34.96 19.00 -13.60
C GLY A 19 -33.80 18.14 -14.07
N CYS A 20 -33.22 18.44 -15.23
CA CYS A 20 -31.92 17.88 -15.59
C CYS A 20 -30.88 18.46 -14.63
N THR A 21 -30.27 17.62 -13.81
CA THR A 21 -29.07 18.01 -13.07
C THR A 21 -27.91 17.99 -14.06
N GLU A 22 -27.36 19.15 -14.40
CA GLU A 22 -26.10 19.19 -15.12
C GLU A 22 -25.00 18.63 -14.21
N PRO A 23 -24.21 17.65 -14.67
CA PRO A 23 -23.08 17.15 -13.90
C PRO A 23 -22.09 18.31 -13.71
N TYR A 24 -21.78 18.61 -12.44
CA TYR A 24 -20.74 19.57 -12.12
C TYR A 24 -19.40 18.98 -12.55
N VAL A 25 -18.78 19.57 -13.58
CA VAL A 25 -17.42 19.21 -13.99
C VAL A 25 -16.49 19.80 -12.94
N ILE A 26 -15.83 18.95 -12.15
CA ILE A 26 -14.80 19.39 -11.23
C ILE A 26 -13.61 19.86 -12.08
N GLU A 27 -13.52 21.16 -12.33
CA GLU A 27 -12.30 21.74 -12.88
C GLU A 27 -11.20 21.62 -11.82
N THR A 28 -10.20 20.78 -12.07
CA THR A 28 -9.01 20.69 -11.21
C THR A 28 -8.23 21.99 -11.34
N VAL A 29 -8.38 22.90 -10.38
CA VAL A 29 -7.63 24.15 -10.34
C VAL A 29 -6.16 23.83 -10.02
N GLY A 30 -5.30 23.84 -11.05
CA GLY A 30 -3.85 23.74 -10.93
C GLY A 30 -3.36 22.38 -10.40
N TYR A 31 -3.01 21.46 -11.31
CA TYR A 31 -2.26 20.26 -10.95
C TYR A 31 -0.76 20.60 -10.84
N GLU A 32 -0.20 20.36 -9.67
CA GLU A 32 1.25 20.40 -9.43
C GLU A 32 1.74 18.96 -9.28
N SER A 33 2.67 18.55 -10.15
CA SER A 33 3.28 17.22 -10.08
C SER A 33 4.28 17.19 -8.93
N VAL A 34 3.97 16.43 -7.89
CA VAL A 34 4.76 16.33 -6.67
C VAL A 34 5.52 15.01 -6.65
N LEU A 35 6.81 15.06 -6.29
CA LEU A 35 7.61 13.85 -6.08
C LEU A 35 7.12 13.13 -4.82
N VAL A 36 6.90 11.83 -4.95
CA VAL A 36 6.53 10.90 -3.88
C VAL A 36 7.70 9.95 -3.65
N VAL A 37 8.17 9.90 -2.41
CA VAL A 37 9.30 9.06 -1.99
C VAL A 37 8.81 8.03 -0.98
N GLU A 38 8.95 6.76 -1.29
CA GLU A 38 8.70 5.67 -0.35
C GLU A 38 10.00 4.90 -0.14
N SER A 39 10.53 4.97 1.08
CA SER A 39 11.72 4.23 1.46
C SER A 39 11.58 3.70 2.89
N THR A 40 12.15 2.53 3.13
CA THR A 40 12.32 1.99 4.48
C THR A 40 13.64 1.25 4.49
N ILE A 41 14.67 1.88 5.02
CA ILE A 41 15.98 1.25 5.21
C ILE A 41 15.97 0.49 6.53
N THR A 42 16.43 -0.76 6.48
CA THR A 42 16.36 -1.70 7.62
C THR A 42 17.75 -2.03 8.15
N ASP A 43 17.79 -2.65 9.33
CA ASP A 43 18.97 -3.26 9.94
C ASP A 43 19.27 -4.67 9.40
N GLU A 44 18.52 -5.13 8.39
CA GLU A 44 18.76 -6.39 7.69
C GLU A 44 19.83 -6.22 6.59
N MET A 45 20.77 -7.16 6.50
CA MET A 45 21.83 -7.15 5.49
C MET A 45 21.31 -7.61 4.12
N LYS A 46 20.74 -6.68 3.34
CA LYS A 46 20.16 -6.96 2.02
C LYS A 46 20.27 -5.76 1.07
N PRO A 47 19.99 -5.92 -0.23
CA PRO A 47 19.75 -4.78 -1.11
C PRO A 47 18.52 -4.01 -0.60
N GLN A 48 18.72 -2.73 -0.30
CA GLN A 48 17.66 -1.85 0.18
C GLN A 48 16.96 -1.22 -1.03
N VAL A 49 15.70 -0.80 -0.85
CA VAL A 49 14.86 -0.32 -1.94
C VAL A 49 14.32 1.08 -1.64
N VAL A 50 14.33 1.94 -2.66
CA VAL A 50 13.69 3.26 -2.69
C VAL A 50 12.74 3.30 -3.87
N LYS A 51 11.48 3.62 -3.64
CA LYS A 51 10.48 3.78 -4.70
C LYS A 51 10.22 5.27 -4.90
N LEU A 52 10.32 5.71 -6.14
CA LEU A 52 10.07 7.09 -6.54
C LEU A 52 8.91 7.12 -7.53
N SER A 53 7.95 7.99 -7.26
CA SER A 53 6.82 8.22 -8.14
C SER A 53 6.38 9.68 -8.13
N ARG A 54 5.45 10.04 -9.00
CA ARG A 54 4.82 11.35 -9.07
C ARG A 54 3.33 11.21 -8.80
N THR A 55 2.76 12.24 -8.17
CA THR A 55 1.30 12.34 -8.08
C THR A 55 0.68 12.37 -9.47
N SER A 56 -0.55 11.89 -9.63
CA SER A 56 -1.32 11.99 -10.88
C SER A 56 -2.55 12.89 -10.68
N THR A 57 -3.19 13.29 -11.78
CA THR A 57 -4.51 13.92 -11.73
C THR A 57 -5.57 12.91 -11.30
N LEU A 58 -6.71 13.37 -10.80
CA LEU A 58 -7.80 12.48 -10.36
C LEU A 58 -8.30 11.58 -11.50
N ASP A 59 -8.25 12.06 -12.75
CA ASP A 59 -8.68 11.31 -13.93
C ASP A 59 -7.70 10.21 -14.36
N ASN A 60 -6.49 10.21 -13.80
CA ASN A 60 -5.45 9.24 -14.10
C ASN A 60 -5.15 8.36 -12.88
N ALA A 61 -5.61 7.11 -12.95
CA ALA A 61 -5.40 6.11 -11.90
C ALA A 61 -4.01 5.45 -11.92
N ASP A 62 -3.19 5.72 -12.95
CA ASP A 62 -1.88 5.09 -13.09
C ASP A 62 -0.85 5.66 -12.13
N VAL A 63 -0.01 4.80 -11.57
CA VAL A 63 1.15 5.21 -10.77
C VAL A 63 2.25 5.67 -11.71
N LEU A 64 2.62 6.96 -11.63
CA LEU A 64 3.65 7.55 -12.46
C LEU A 64 5.03 7.34 -11.82
N THR A 65 5.75 6.27 -12.17
CA THR A 65 7.11 6.02 -11.67
C THR A 65 8.10 7.08 -12.17
N GLU A 66 8.97 7.56 -11.29
CA GLU A 66 10.06 8.47 -11.65
C GLU A 66 11.26 7.65 -12.18
N TYR A 67 11.67 7.86 -13.42
CA TYR A 67 12.79 7.16 -14.04
C TYR A 67 14.05 8.03 -14.13
N ASN A 68 15.20 7.38 -14.24
CA ASN A 68 16.51 8.02 -14.46
C ASN A 68 16.96 9.04 -13.39
N ALA A 69 16.41 8.98 -12.18
CA ALA A 69 16.95 9.70 -11.02
C ALA A 69 18.26 9.07 -10.50
N SER A 70 19.13 9.89 -9.92
CA SER A 70 20.26 9.44 -9.11
C SER A 70 19.84 9.40 -7.65
N VAL A 71 19.92 8.23 -7.02
CA VAL A 71 19.48 8.00 -5.64
C VAL A 71 20.67 7.54 -4.80
N THR A 72 20.86 8.17 -3.65
CA THR A 72 22.00 7.89 -2.78
C THR A 72 21.62 8.05 -1.31
N VAL A 73 22.03 7.11 -0.46
CA VAL A 73 21.91 7.21 1.00
C VAL A 73 23.29 7.48 1.60
N VAL A 74 23.41 8.54 2.40
CA VAL A 74 24.67 8.98 3.02
C VAL A 74 24.57 8.86 4.53
N GLY A 75 25.54 8.22 5.16
CA GLY A 75 25.69 8.15 6.62
C GLY A 75 26.62 9.24 7.15
N ASN A 76 26.38 9.71 8.39
CA ASN A 76 27.26 10.67 9.06
C ASN A 76 28.65 10.10 9.44
N ASN A 77 28.82 8.78 9.35
CA ASN A 77 30.08 8.05 9.50
C ASN A 77 30.92 8.02 8.21
N GLY A 78 30.44 8.61 7.11
CA GLY A 78 31.09 8.60 5.80
C GLY A 78 30.59 7.51 4.86
N ASP A 79 29.62 6.69 5.29
CA ASP A 79 28.98 5.70 4.42
C ASP A 79 28.27 6.38 3.25
N ASN A 80 28.36 5.76 2.07
CA ASN A 80 27.71 6.23 0.86
C ASN A 80 27.21 5.04 0.04
N PHE A 81 25.90 4.90 -0.06
CA PHE A 81 25.23 3.82 -0.78
C PHE A 81 24.49 4.38 -1.99
N SER A 82 24.99 4.05 -3.19
CA SER A 82 24.32 4.39 -4.45
C SER A 82 23.32 3.32 -4.85
N PHE A 83 22.25 3.73 -5.53
CA PHE A 83 21.18 2.87 -6.00
C PHE A 83 21.09 2.91 -7.53
N SER A 84 20.74 1.78 -8.13
CA SER A 84 20.45 1.66 -9.56
C SER A 84 18.99 1.33 -9.77
N GLN A 85 18.41 1.87 -10.84
CA GLN A 85 17.04 1.57 -11.21
C GLN A 85 16.93 0.15 -11.78
N ASP A 86 16.00 -0.63 -11.25
CA ASP A 86 15.63 -1.94 -11.75
C ASP A 86 14.68 -1.79 -12.95
N ASN A 87 14.99 -2.46 -14.06
CA ASN A 87 14.26 -2.30 -15.33
C ASN A 87 12.90 -3.00 -15.34
N GLU A 88 12.67 -3.98 -14.47
CA GLU A 88 11.42 -4.73 -14.43
C GLU A 88 10.39 -4.06 -13.53
N THR A 89 10.82 -3.59 -12.36
CA THR A 89 9.96 -2.99 -11.34
C THR A 89 9.94 -1.46 -11.38
N GLY A 90 10.97 -0.83 -11.94
CA GLY A 90 11.18 0.62 -11.91
C GLY A 90 11.68 1.15 -10.56
N PHE A 91 11.89 0.29 -9.56
CA PHE A 91 12.37 0.68 -8.23
C PHE A 91 13.88 0.92 -8.21
N TYR A 92 14.36 1.75 -7.28
CA TYR A 92 15.78 1.97 -7.07
C TYR A 92 16.29 0.98 -6.02
N VAL A 93 17.21 0.11 -6.41
CA VAL A 93 17.81 -0.93 -5.56
C VAL A 93 19.27 -0.60 -5.29
N SER A 94 19.72 -0.75 -4.04
CA SER A 94 21.10 -0.43 -3.67
C SER A 94 22.09 -1.33 -4.40
N ASN A 95 23.17 -0.74 -4.93
CA ASN A 95 24.20 -1.47 -5.69
C ASN A 95 24.93 -2.51 -4.84
N GLN A 96 24.98 -2.28 -3.53
CA GLN A 96 25.52 -3.19 -2.54
C GLN A 96 24.47 -3.47 -1.47
N SER A 97 24.49 -4.69 -0.93
CA SER A 97 23.70 -5.01 0.26
C SER A 97 24.29 -4.29 1.46
N PHE A 98 23.42 -3.70 2.29
CA PHE A 98 23.83 -3.06 3.52
C PHE A 98 22.71 -3.13 4.56
N SER A 99 23.08 -3.03 5.83
CA SER A 99 22.17 -2.81 6.93
C SER A 99 22.46 -1.46 7.57
N ALA A 100 21.41 -0.72 7.93
CA ALA A 100 21.58 0.48 8.74
C ALA A 100 22.22 0.12 10.08
N GLN A 101 23.13 0.98 10.56
CA GLN A 101 23.86 0.75 11.80
C GLN A 101 23.25 1.56 12.96
N PRO A 102 23.18 0.99 14.17
CA PRO A 102 22.77 1.75 15.35
C PRO A 102 23.67 2.96 15.59
N ASN A 103 23.09 4.08 16.02
CA ASN A 103 23.78 5.35 16.29
C ASN A 103 24.44 6.02 15.04
N VAL A 104 24.15 5.56 13.83
CA VAL A 104 24.51 6.25 12.59
C VAL A 104 23.26 6.95 12.05
N SER A 105 23.42 8.21 11.66
CA SER A 105 22.33 8.97 11.04
C SER A 105 22.48 8.93 9.53
N TYR A 106 21.42 8.55 8.83
CA TYR A 106 21.36 8.46 7.38
C TYR A 106 20.51 9.57 6.79
N THR A 107 20.89 10.01 5.59
CA THR A 107 20.16 10.98 4.78
C THR A 107 20.00 10.44 3.37
N LEU A 108 18.79 10.48 2.84
CA LEU A 108 18.49 10.17 1.44
C LEU A 108 18.67 11.41 0.59
N LYS A 109 19.38 11.26 -0.53
CA LYS A 109 19.58 12.27 -1.56
C LYS A 109 19.08 11.75 -2.90
N ILE A 110 18.31 12.59 -3.60
CA ILE A 110 17.72 12.28 -4.89
C ILE A 110 18.02 13.43 -5.84
N VAL A 111 18.53 13.12 -7.02
CA VAL A 111 18.65 14.05 -8.15
C VAL A 111 17.81 13.51 -9.29
N THR A 112 16.70 14.17 -9.62
CA THR A 112 15.80 13.74 -10.69
C THR A 112 16.38 14.05 -12.07
N GLN A 113 15.81 13.47 -13.12
CA GLN A 113 16.30 13.62 -14.50
C GLN A 113 16.27 15.09 -14.98
N ASP A 114 15.33 15.89 -14.49
CA ASP A 114 15.21 17.33 -14.73
C ASP A 114 16.21 18.19 -13.92
N GLY A 115 17.05 17.56 -13.10
CA GLY A 115 18.11 18.20 -12.31
C GLY A 115 17.64 18.75 -10.96
N LYS A 116 16.38 18.55 -10.55
CA LYS A 116 15.93 18.92 -9.20
C LYS A 116 16.57 18.01 -8.15
N GLN A 117 16.86 18.59 -6.98
CA GLN A 117 17.56 17.91 -5.90
C GLN A 117 16.70 17.90 -4.64
N TYR A 118 16.58 16.72 -4.02
CA TYR A 118 15.80 16.50 -2.82
C TYR A 118 16.65 15.79 -1.78
N THR A 119 16.46 16.17 -0.53
CA THR A 119 17.23 15.70 0.62
C THR A 119 16.26 15.36 1.75
N SER A 120 16.47 14.25 2.45
CA SER A 120 15.73 13.93 3.68
C SER A 120 16.33 14.66 4.88
N SER A 121 15.56 14.82 5.96
CA SER A 121 16.17 15.03 7.28
C SER A 121 17.04 13.81 7.64
N ALA A 122 18.03 14.01 8.50
CA ALA A 122 18.82 12.90 9.03
C ALA A 122 17.96 12.03 9.96
N VAL A 123 17.93 10.71 9.70
CA VAL A 123 17.16 9.74 10.49
C VAL A 123 18.12 8.68 11.05
N THR A 124 17.83 8.19 12.26
CA THR A 124 18.61 7.13 12.92
C THR A 124 17.73 5.90 13.12
N LEU A 125 18.35 4.73 13.23
CA LEU A 125 17.61 3.53 13.57
C LEU A 125 16.97 3.67 14.96
N PRO A 126 15.68 3.33 15.11
CA PRO A 126 15.06 3.23 16.41
C PRO A 126 15.62 2.02 17.19
N PRO A 127 15.33 1.92 18.49
CA PRO A 127 15.69 0.75 19.29
C PRO A 127 15.17 -0.54 18.65
N SER A 128 15.99 -1.59 18.65
CA SER A 128 15.60 -2.90 18.14
C SER A 128 14.87 -3.68 19.23
N VAL A 129 13.70 -4.21 18.88
CA VAL A 129 12.86 -5.06 19.75
C VAL A 129 12.36 -6.22 18.90
N GLU A 130 12.65 -7.43 19.38
CA GLU A 130 12.21 -8.66 18.73
C GLU A 130 10.70 -8.86 18.93
N MET A 131 10.06 -9.51 17.96
CA MET A 131 8.66 -9.93 18.08
C MET A 131 8.60 -11.23 18.87
N ASP A 132 7.76 -11.30 19.90
CA ASP A 132 7.71 -12.45 20.80
C ASP A 132 7.05 -13.66 20.12
N GLU A 133 5.86 -13.44 19.56
CA GLU A 133 5.02 -14.52 19.06
C GLU A 133 4.12 -14.03 17.92
N VAL A 134 3.99 -14.88 16.90
CA VAL A 134 2.96 -14.76 15.85
C VAL A 134 2.11 -16.02 15.90
N PHE A 135 0.79 -15.85 16.04
CA PHE A 135 -0.12 -16.99 16.16
C PHE A 135 -1.47 -16.69 15.51
N GLY A 136 -2.15 -17.75 15.08
CA GLY A 136 -3.49 -17.68 14.50
C GLY A 136 -4.54 -18.12 15.50
N GLU A 137 -5.62 -17.35 15.64
CA GLU A 137 -6.77 -17.71 16.46
C GLU A 137 -8.04 -17.69 15.63
N ARG A 138 -8.88 -18.74 15.76
CA ARG A 138 -10.20 -18.73 15.12
C ARG A 138 -11.12 -17.76 15.86
N ILE A 139 -11.61 -16.76 15.15
CA ILE A 139 -12.58 -15.79 15.67
C ILE A 139 -13.94 -16.00 15.02
N VAL A 140 -15.00 -15.96 15.84
CA VAL A 140 -16.39 -16.04 15.39
C VAL A 140 -17.16 -14.92 16.08
N SER A 141 -17.60 -13.94 15.32
CA SER A 141 -18.39 -12.81 15.78
C SER A 141 -19.59 -12.64 14.85
N PRO A 142 -20.78 -13.16 15.24
CA PRO A 142 -22.00 -12.99 14.46
C PRO A 142 -22.40 -11.52 14.29
N THR A 143 -22.05 -10.65 15.24
CA THR A 143 -22.35 -9.21 15.21
C THR A 143 -21.46 -8.44 14.23
N GLU A 144 -20.20 -8.85 14.06
CA GLU A 144 -19.27 -8.25 13.09
C GLU A 144 -19.25 -8.98 11.74
N GLY A 145 -20.03 -10.06 11.60
CA GLY A 145 -20.00 -10.92 10.41
C GLY A 145 -18.67 -11.64 10.20
N LYS A 146 -17.87 -11.83 11.26
CA LYS A 146 -16.56 -12.49 11.18
C LYS A 146 -16.69 -13.97 11.56
N ASP A 147 -16.14 -14.83 10.71
CA ASP A 147 -15.93 -16.25 10.96
C ASP A 147 -14.71 -16.68 10.15
N GLY A 148 -13.58 -16.86 10.82
CA GLY A 148 -12.29 -17.00 10.17
C GLY A 148 -11.14 -17.10 11.15
N VAL A 149 -9.90 -16.99 10.65
CA VAL A 149 -8.69 -16.98 11.46
C VAL A 149 -8.09 -15.58 11.47
N GLN A 150 -7.84 -15.07 12.66
CA GLN A 150 -7.12 -13.84 12.91
C GLN A 150 -5.65 -14.17 13.19
N VAL A 151 -4.74 -13.60 12.40
CA VAL A 151 -3.31 -13.61 12.71
C VAL A 151 -3.02 -12.46 13.67
N LEU A 152 -2.41 -12.81 14.79
CA LEU A 152 -2.14 -11.94 15.92
C LEU A 152 -0.64 -11.94 16.23
N VAL A 153 -0.15 -10.81 16.73
CA VAL A 153 1.24 -10.67 17.21
C VAL A 153 1.29 -10.16 18.64
N ASN A 154 2.28 -10.67 19.38
CA ASN A 154 2.69 -10.20 20.69
C ASN A 154 4.13 -9.70 20.62
N THR A 155 4.41 -8.61 21.33
CA THR A 155 5.74 -8.00 21.43
C THR A 155 5.90 -7.39 22.82
N GLU A 156 7.01 -7.68 23.48
CA GLU A 156 7.35 -7.12 24.78
C GLU A 156 8.69 -6.39 24.71
N ASP A 157 8.69 -5.10 25.06
CA ASP A 157 9.93 -4.34 25.22
C ASP A 157 10.23 -4.10 26.71
N PRO A 158 11.11 -4.91 27.33
CA PRO A 158 11.47 -4.74 28.73
C PRO A 158 12.23 -3.43 29.01
N THR A 159 12.78 -2.78 27.97
CA THR A 159 13.56 -1.54 28.11
C THR A 159 12.70 -0.29 28.09
N GLY A 160 11.46 -0.36 27.59
CA GLY A 160 10.54 0.79 27.52
C GLY A 160 10.85 1.83 26.44
N ASN A 161 11.80 1.54 25.54
CA ASN A 161 12.32 2.49 24.57
C ASN A 161 11.56 2.48 23.23
N ALA A 162 11.04 1.33 22.79
CA ALA A 162 10.30 1.18 21.55
C ALA A 162 8.80 1.38 21.78
N LYS A 163 8.21 2.45 21.26
CA LYS A 163 6.80 2.80 21.55
C LYS A 163 5.86 2.71 20.36
N TYR A 164 6.42 2.67 19.15
CA TYR A 164 5.67 2.72 17.90
C TYR A 164 6.09 1.53 17.03
N PHE A 165 5.09 0.77 16.59
CA PHE A 165 5.29 -0.47 15.86
C PHE A 165 4.46 -0.46 14.59
N ARG A 166 5.07 -0.87 13.48
CA ARG A 166 4.41 -1.12 12.18
C ARG A 166 4.63 -2.57 11.78
N TYR A 167 3.63 -3.16 11.14
CA TYR A 167 3.65 -4.53 10.68
C TYR A 167 3.39 -4.60 9.17
N GLU A 168 4.18 -5.42 8.50
CA GLU A 168 3.92 -5.89 7.14
C GLU A 168 3.88 -7.40 7.17
N TYR A 169 3.31 -8.01 6.13
CA TYR A 169 3.35 -9.45 5.97
C TYR A 169 3.49 -9.86 4.52
N GLU A 170 4.05 -11.04 4.32
CA GLU A 170 4.07 -11.76 3.06
C GLU A 170 3.38 -13.09 3.30
N GLU A 171 2.32 -13.35 2.55
CA GLU A 171 1.55 -14.59 2.65
C GLU A 171 1.71 -15.43 1.38
N THR A 172 1.93 -16.72 1.56
CA THR A 172 2.02 -17.69 0.46
C THR A 172 1.07 -18.83 0.73
N TYR A 173 0.26 -19.17 -0.27
CA TYR A 173 -0.71 -20.25 -0.17
C TYR A 173 -0.59 -21.23 -1.34
N LYS A 174 -0.85 -22.50 -1.03
CA LYS A 174 -0.88 -23.60 -1.99
C LYS A 174 -2.26 -23.71 -2.61
N ILE A 175 -2.30 -23.62 -3.94
CA ILE A 175 -3.48 -23.87 -4.75
C ILE A 175 -3.36 -25.27 -5.34
N VAL A 176 -4.41 -26.07 -5.20
CA VAL A 176 -4.51 -27.38 -5.85
C VAL A 176 -5.69 -27.34 -6.81
N ALA A 177 -5.42 -27.50 -8.11
CA ALA A 177 -6.46 -27.53 -9.11
C ALA A 177 -7.34 -28.78 -8.87
N PRO A 178 -8.66 -28.63 -8.63
CA PRO A 178 -9.51 -29.78 -8.33
C PRO A 178 -9.72 -30.66 -9.57
N ASN A 179 -9.82 -30.06 -10.75
CA ASN A 179 -10.06 -30.74 -12.03
C ASN A 179 -9.14 -30.16 -13.13
N PRO A 180 -7.85 -30.50 -13.15
CA PRO A 180 -6.94 -30.01 -14.16
C PRO A 180 -7.28 -30.57 -15.56
N SER A 181 -7.39 -29.71 -16.58
CA SER A 181 -7.56 -30.15 -17.97
C SER A 181 -6.26 -30.73 -18.53
N PRO A 182 -6.25 -31.95 -19.10
CA PRO A 182 -5.09 -32.53 -19.79
C PRO A 182 -4.86 -31.96 -21.20
N TYR A 183 -5.63 -30.94 -21.59
CA TYR A 183 -5.50 -30.27 -22.88
C TYR A 183 -5.36 -28.75 -22.71
N THR A 184 -4.57 -28.14 -23.59
CA THR A 184 -4.63 -26.69 -23.89
C THR A 184 -5.63 -26.50 -25.02
N ALA A 185 -6.54 -25.55 -24.89
CA ALA A 185 -7.46 -25.17 -25.96
C ALA A 185 -6.98 -23.89 -26.63
N GLU A 186 -6.82 -23.94 -27.95
CA GLU A 186 -6.46 -22.78 -28.77
C GLU A 186 -7.60 -22.51 -29.76
N ILE A 187 -8.02 -21.25 -29.82
CA ILE A 187 -9.00 -20.80 -30.80
C ILE A 187 -8.24 -20.40 -32.06
N ILE A 188 -8.62 -20.98 -33.19
CA ILE A 188 -8.07 -20.64 -34.51
C ILE A 188 -9.20 -20.28 -35.47
N ASN A 189 -8.85 -19.67 -36.60
CA ASN A 189 -9.79 -19.32 -37.68
C ASN A 189 -11.01 -18.51 -37.17
N PHE A 190 -10.79 -17.57 -36.25
CA PHE A 190 -11.87 -16.70 -35.78
C PHE A 190 -12.34 -15.78 -36.92
N ASP A 191 -13.63 -15.86 -37.25
CA ASP A 191 -14.32 -15.04 -38.23
C ASP A 191 -15.18 -14.00 -37.47
N ASP A 192 -14.87 -12.71 -37.66
CA ASP A 192 -15.51 -11.59 -36.96
C ASP A 192 -16.88 -11.20 -37.55
N GLU A 193 -17.17 -11.58 -38.81
CA GLU A 193 -18.47 -11.31 -39.44
C GLU A 193 -19.54 -12.31 -38.98
N TRP A 194 -19.16 -13.58 -38.84
CA TRP A 194 -20.08 -14.66 -38.47
C TRP A 194 -19.91 -15.16 -37.04
N TYR A 195 -18.91 -14.65 -36.31
CA TYR A 195 -18.53 -15.08 -34.96
C TYR A 195 -18.27 -16.60 -34.86
N THR A 196 -17.66 -17.17 -35.90
CA THR A 196 -17.33 -18.60 -35.95
C THR A 196 -15.85 -18.82 -35.67
N PHE A 197 -15.51 -19.96 -35.07
CA PHE A 197 -14.12 -20.33 -34.78
C PHE A 197 -13.97 -21.85 -34.68
N ASP A 198 -12.75 -22.33 -34.88
CA ASP A 198 -12.37 -23.70 -34.60
C ASP A 198 -11.60 -23.76 -33.27
N VAL A 199 -11.72 -24.87 -32.54
CA VAL A 199 -10.97 -25.12 -31.31
C VAL A 199 -10.05 -26.32 -31.53
N ILE A 200 -8.74 -26.10 -31.38
CA ILE A 200 -7.75 -27.17 -31.33
C ILE A 200 -7.47 -27.50 -29.87
N LEU A 201 -7.50 -28.79 -29.54
CA LEU A 201 -7.10 -29.33 -28.25
C LEU A 201 -5.74 -30.01 -28.37
N THR A 202 -4.73 -29.42 -27.75
CA THR A 202 -3.36 -29.98 -27.71
C THR A 202 -3.12 -30.65 -26.37
N PRO A 203 -2.69 -31.92 -26.31
CA PRO A 203 -2.34 -32.59 -25.06
C PRO A 203 -1.27 -31.82 -24.29
N ARG A 204 -1.45 -31.68 -22.97
CA ARG A 204 -0.47 -31.11 -22.05
C ARG A 204 -0.42 -31.91 -20.76
N GLU A 205 0.72 -31.84 -20.07
CA GLU A 205 0.80 -32.24 -18.66
C GLU A 205 0.24 -31.10 -17.81
N PRO A 206 -0.86 -31.31 -17.05
CA PRO A 206 -1.44 -30.23 -16.28
C PRO A 206 -0.64 -29.90 -15.04
N GLU A 207 -0.51 -28.60 -14.77
CA GLU A 207 -0.06 -28.10 -13.47
C GLU A 207 -1.17 -28.31 -12.43
N ILE A 208 -0.92 -29.19 -11.46
CA ILE A 208 -1.87 -29.54 -10.40
C ILE A 208 -1.68 -28.66 -9.18
N ILE A 209 -0.43 -28.23 -8.92
CA ILE A 209 -0.04 -27.48 -7.72
C ILE A 209 0.59 -26.16 -8.15
N CYS A 210 -0.01 -25.05 -7.71
CA CYS A 210 0.53 -23.71 -7.87
C CYS A 210 0.71 -23.06 -6.49
N TYR A 211 1.59 -22.07 -6.40
CA TYR A 211 1.74 -21.22 -5.23
C TYR A 211 1.51 -19.78 -5.66
N SER A 212 0.81 -19.02 -4.83
CA SER A 212 0.64 -17.59 -5.00
C SER A 212 1.15 -16.89 -3.75
N THR A 213 1.89 -15.80 -3.95
CA THR A 213 2.39 -14.95 -2.88
C THR A 213 1.77 -13.57 -2.98
N GLU A 214 1.24 -13.08 -1.87
CA GLU A 214 0.66 -11.75 -1.74
C GLU A 214 1.34 -10.99 -0.60
N TYR A 215 1.45 -9.68 -0.77
CA TYR A 215 2.06 -8.79 0.22
C TYR A 215 0.98 -7.96 0.91
N SER A 216 1.21 -7.59 2.16
CA SER A 216 0.30 -6.75 2.93
C SER A 216 0.04 -5.43 2.23
N THR A 217 -1.24 -5.02 2.20
CA THR A 217 -1.66 -3.72 1.69
C THR A 217 -2.10 -2.81 2.84
N GLY A 218 -1.95 -1.50 2.63
CA GLY A 218 -2.29 -0.51 3.65
C GLY A 218 -1.28 -0.39 4.78
N ILE A 219 -1.66 0.32 5.84
CA ILE A 219 -0.79 0.67 6.95
C ILE A 219 -1.32 0.01 8.24
N ASN A 220 -0.60 -0.99 8.73
CA ASN A 220 -0.88 -1.68 10.00
C ASN A 220 0.13 -1.24 11.05
N GLN A 221 -0.33 -0.42 12.01
CA GLN A 221 0.54 0.13 13.04
C GLN A 221 -0.19 0.30 14.37
N THR A 222 0.57 0.28 15.46
CA THR A 222 0.09 0.46 16.83
C THR A 222 1.11 1.22 17.66
N ALA A 223 0.67 1.73 18.80
CA ALA A 223 1.52 2.41 19.78
C ALA A 223 1.20 1.92 21.19
N THR A 224 2.22 1.87 22.04
CA THR A 224 2.11 1.48 23.45
C THR A 224 2.10 2.69 24.40
N THR A 225 2.08 3.91 23.85
CA THR A 225 2.16 5.17 24.61
C THR A 225 1.02 5.37 25.62
N GLU A 226 -0.13 4.74 25.37
CA GLU A 226 -1.32 4.82 26.23
C GLU A 226 -1.44 3.62 27.17
N LEU A 227 -0.48 2.69 27.15
CA LEU A 227 -0.49 1.48 27.96
C LEU A 227 0.43 1.63 29.19
N ASN A 228 0.07 0.95 30.28
CA ASN A 228 0.87 0.94 31.51
C ASN A 228 2.18 0.15 31.35
N GLU A 229 2.18 -0.82 30.45
CA GLU A 229 3.32 -1.67 30.12
C GLU A 229 3.68 -1.46 28.64
N ASN A 230 4.98 -1.46 28.32
CA ASN A 230 5.43 -1.33 26.94
C ASN A 230 5.30 -2.66 26.19
N ARG A 231 4.05 -3.08 25.98
CA ARG A 231 3.72 -4.39 25.45
C ARG A 231 2.59 -4.29 24.43
N VAL A 232 2.84 -4.87 23.26
CA VAL A 232 1.81 -5.12 22.26
C VAL A 232 1.25 -6.50 22.52
N VAL A 233 -0.05 -6.59 22.79
CA VAL A 233 -0.73 -7.85 23.10
C VAL A 233 -1.84 -8.07 22.09
N ARG A 234 -1.81 -9.22 21.41
CA ARG A 234 -2.85 -9.70 20.49
C ARG A 234 -3.20 -8.66 19.42
N PHE A 235 -2.20 -8.02 18.83
CA PHE A 235 -2.44 -7.04 17.78
C PHE A 235 -2.81 -7.76 16.47
N PRO A 236 -3.96 -7.43 15.84
CA PRO A 236 -4.41 -8.08 14.61
C PRO A 236 -3.62 -7.59 13.39
N VAL A 237 -2.92 -8.52 12.72
CA VAL A 237 -2.10 -8.22 11.52
C VAL A 237 -2.82 -8.56 10.22
N ASN A 238 -3.46 -9.72 10.17
CA ASN A 238 -4.22 -10.17 9.00
C ASN A 238 -5.42 -11.01 9.43
N TYR A 239 -6.52 -10.95 8.68
CA TYR A 239 -7.71 -11.76 8.91
C TYR A 239 -8.06 -12.55 7.65
N LEU A 240 -8.19 -13.87 7.81
CA LEU A 240 -8.56 -14.80 6.76
C LEU A 240 -9.97 -15.31 7.03
N SER A 241 -10.91 -15.03 6.14
CA SER A 241 -12.27 -15.55 6.24
C SER A 241 -12.29 -17.09 6.09
N LYS A 242 -13.24 -17.77 6.73
CA LYS A 242 -13.45 -19.22 6.50
C LYS A 242 -13.74 -19.57 5.03
N LEU A 243 -14.21 -18.60 4.25
CA LEU A 243 -14.53 -18.75 2.83
C LEU A 243 -13.33 -18.43 1.93
N ASP A 244 -12.21 -18.01 2.51
CA ASP A 244 -11.02 -17.64 1.76
C ASP A 244 -10.36 -18.90 1.16
N ALA A 245 -10.20 -18.90 -0.16
CA ALA A 245 -9.58 -20.00 -0.88
C ALA A 245 -8.12 -20.24 -0.46
N LYS A 246 -7.44 -19.20 0.05
CA LYS A 246 -6.06 -19.25 0.56
C LYS A 246 -5.88 -20.29 1.67
N MET A 247 -6.93 -20.53 2.46
CA MET A 247 -6.90 -21.45 3.60
C MET A 247 -7.22 -22.91 3.24
N GLN A 248 -7.58 -23.24 1.99
CA GLN A 248 -8.11 -24.56 1.64
C GLN A 248 -7.09 -25.70 1.80
N THR A 249 -5.83 -25.47 1.44
CA THR A 249 -4.82 -26.54 1.43
C THR A 249 -3.69 -26.29 2.41
N ARG A 250 -2.88 -25.27 2.16
CA ARG A 250 -1.74 -24.91 3.01
C ARG A 250 -1.48 -23.43 2.87
N TYR A 251 -1.31 -22.78 4.01
CA TYR A 251 -1.09 -21.35 4.13
C TYR A 251 0.17 -21.11 4.95
N SER A 252 0.94 -20.09 4.57
CA SER A 252 2.11 -19.60 5.29
C SER A 252 2.05 -18.08 5.31
N ILE A 253 2.41 -17.48 6.44
CA ILE A 253 2.54 -16.02 6.57
C ILE A 253 3.85 -15.70 7.27
N LEU A 254 4.61 -14.78 6.70
CA LEU A 254 5.80 -14.19 7.29
C LEU A 254 5.45 -12.76 7.71
N VAL A 255 5.35 -12.51 9.01
CA VAL A 255 5.09 -11.18 9.56
C VAL A 255 6.42 -10.47 9.84
N LYS A 256 6.54 -9.24 9.37
CA LYS A 256 7.69 -8.35 9.58
C LYS A 256 7.26 -7.23 10.54
N GLN A 257 8.00 -7.07 11.63
CA GLN A 257 7.81 -5.99 12.59
C GLN A 257 8.86 -4.90 12.37
N TYR A 258 8.42 -3.65 12.37
CA TYR A 258 9.27 -2.48 12.33
C TYR A 258 9.02 -1.63 13.58
N VAL A 259 10.07 -1.37 14.35
CA VAL A 259 10.02 -0.28 15.34
C VAL A 259 10.21 1.03 14.59
N GLN A 260 9.46 2.07 14.96
CA GLN A 260 9.44 3.34 14.26
C GLN A 260 9.75 4.52 15.19
N SER A 261 10.25 5.61 14.62
CA SER A 261 10.28 6.89 15.31
C SER A 261 8.88 7.49 15.41
N VAL A 262 8.69 8.49 16.28
CA VAL A 262 7.41 9.18 16.42
C VAL A 262 7.02 9.93 15.14
N GLU A 263 7.99 10.48 14.43
CA GLU A 263 7.81 11.19 13.16
C GLU A 263 7.30 10.23 12.08
N ALA A 264 7.94 9.06 11.94
CA ALA A 264 7.52 8.03 10.98
C ALA A 264 6.10 7.54 11.29
N TYR A 265 5.82 7.20 12.56
CA TYR A 265 4.48 6.76 12.98
C TYR A 265 3.41 7.81 12.69
N THR A 266 3.70 9.08 12.96
CA THR A 266 2.79 10.20 12.70
C THR A 266 2.54 10.38 11.21
N PHE A 267 3.58 10.31 10.39
CA PHE A 267 3.45 10.35 8.93
C PHE A 267 2.52 9.24 8.42
N TYR A 268 2.79 7.99 8.77
CA TYR A 268 1.96 6.86 8.33
C TYR A 268 0.54 6.90 8.91
N LYS A 269 0.35 7.47 10.10
CA LYS A 269 -0.99 7.68 10.69
C LYS A 269 -1.80 8.65 9.83
N ILE A 270 -1.22 9.80 9.47
CA ILE A 270 -1.87 10.81 8.64
C ILE A 270 -2.17 10.22 7.24
N VAL A 271 -1.21 9.53 6.63
CA VAL A 271 -1.43 8.86 5.33
C VAL A 271 -2.58 7.86 5.41
N LYS A 272 -2.64 7.04 6.47
CA LYS A 272 -3.75 6.10 6.68
C LYS A 272 -5.09 6.81 6.82
N GLU A 273 -5.17 7.86 7.63
CA GLU A 273 -6.40 8.63 7.86
C GLU A 273 -6.90 9.29 6.56
N LEU A 274 -5.98 9.82 5.74
CA LEU A 274 -6.31 10.41 4.44
C LEU A 274 -6.67 9.37 3.37
N GLY A 275 -6.09 8.17 3.42
CA GLY A 275 -6.43 7.07 2.52
C GLY A 275 -7.74 6.36 2.89
N SER A 276 -8.21 6.48 4.13
CA SER A 276 -9.40 5.80 4.66
C SER A 276 -10.73 6.51 4.31
N VAL A 277 -10.69 7.52 3.44
CA VAL A 277 -11.85 8.37 3.10
C VAL A 277 -12.74 7.66 2.08
N GLY A 278 -13.47 6.64 2.52
CA GLY A 278 -14.43 5.86 1.72
C GLY A 278 -15.87 6.37 1.77
N SER A 279 -16.16 7.52 2.37
CA SER A 279 -17.53 8.05 2.47
C SER A 279 -17.78 9.17 1.47
N LEU A 280 -18.75 8.96 0.56
CA LEU A 280 -19.21 9.91 -0.46
C LEU A 280 -19.59 11.30 0.11
N LEU A 281 -19.88 11.38 1.42
CA LEU A 281 -20.39 12.58 2.10
C LEU A 281 -19.40 13.19 3.10
N SER A 282 -18.25 12.55 3.31
CA SER A 282 -17.19 13.04 4.19
C SER A 282 -15.88 13.00 3.42
N GLN A 283 -15.77 13.86 2.41
CA GLN A 283 -14.48 14.17 1.82
C GLN A 283 -13.68 14.92 2.89
N GLY A 284 -12.81 14.21 3.60
CA GLY A 284 -11.77 14.88 4.37
C GLY A 284 -11.00 15.77 3.40
N GLN A 285 -10.98 17.08 3.61
CA GLN A 285 -10.13 17.97 2.81
C GLN A 285 -8.70 17.44 2.95
N PRO A 286 -8.07 16.93 1.88
CA PRO A 286 -6.75 16.32 2.01
C PRO A 286 -5.76 17.43 2.36
N GLY A 287 -5.34 17.46 3.63
CA GLY A 287 -4.21 18.27 4.03
C GLY A 287 -2.94 17.73 3.35
N TYR A 288 -1.97 18.61 3.11
CA TYR A 288 -0.66 18.18 2.67
C TYR A 288 0.02 17.40 3.79
N VAL A 289 0.41 16.15 3.52
CA VAL A 289 1.17 15.32 4.46
C VAL A 289 2.63 15.76 4.41
N THR A 290 3.07 16.47 5.43
CA THR A 290 4.49 16.81 5.58
C THR A 290 5.27 15.56 5.93
N GLY A 291 6.10 15.13 5.00
CA GLY A 291 7.10 14.09 5.21
C GLY A 291 8.42 14.65 5.75
N ASN A 292 9.50 13.89 5.57
CA ASN A 292 10.84 14.33 5.96
C ASN A 292 11.75 14.69 4.76
N MET A 293 11.18 14.80 3.57
CA MET A 293 11.88 15.17 2.33
C MET A 293 11.68 16.66 2.02
N VAL A 294 12.74 17.34 1.59
CA VAL A 294 12.72 18.75 1.17
C VAL A 294 13.46 18.95 -0.15
N SER A 295 13.03 19.92 -0.95
CA SER A 295 13.75 20.38 -2.15
C SER A 295 14.89 21.30 -1.75
N GLU A 296 16.11 21.05 -2.24
CA GLU A 296 17.28 21.87 -1.92
C GLU A 296 17.23 23.25 -2.62
N ALA A 297 16.56 23.33 -3.76
CA ALA A 297 16.44 24.56 -4.54
C ALA A 297 15.31 25.48 -4.04
N ASN A 298 14.19 24.89 -3.61
CA ASN A 298 13.02 25.64 -3.17
C ASN A 298 12.36 24.99 -1.93
N PRO A 299 12.58 25.52 -0.73
CA PRO A 299 11.98 24.99 0.50
C PRO A 299 10.44 25.01 0.53
N ASN A 300 9.79 25.78 -0.35
CA ASN A 300 8.33 25.83 -0.47
C ASN A 300 7.77 24.81 -1.48
N GLU A 301 8.64 24.13 -2.25
CA GLU A 301 8.22 23.06 -3.16
C GLU A 301 7.74 21.86 -2.34
N LYS A 302 6.58 21.32 -2.72
CA LYS A 302 5.99 20.18 -2.03
C LYS A 302 6.70 18.90 -2.45
N VAL A 303 7.01 18.07 -1.46
CA VAL A 303 7.50 16.70 -1.64
C VAL A 303 6.74 15.80 -0.68
N LEU A 304 6.26 14.67 -1.16
CA LEU A 304 5.57 13.69 -0.34
C LEU A 304 6.50 12.52 -0.07
N GLY A 305 6.41 11.94 1.11
CA GLY A 305 7.20 10.76 1.43
C GLY A 305 7.97 10.86 2.73
N PHE A 306 8.31 9.71 3.26
CA PHE A 306 9.13 9.57 4.45
C PHE A 306 10.25 8.57 4.17
N PHE A 307 11.47 8.97 4.50
CA PHE A 307 12.67 8.14 4.55
C PHE A 307 12.90 7.61 5.95
#